data_AF-A0A0J7KBZ8-F1
#
_entry.id   AF-A0A0J7KBZ8-F1
#
_cell.length_a   1.000
_cell.length_b   1.000
_cell.length_c   1.000
_cell.angle_alpha   90.00
_cell.angle_beta   90.00
_cell.angle_gamma   90.00
#
_symmetry.space_group_name_H-M   'P 1'
#
loop_
_entity.id
_entity.type
_entity.pdbx_description
1 polymer ?
#
loop_
_entity_poly.entity_id
_entity_poly.type
_entity_poly.pdbx_seq_one_letter_code
_entity_poly.pdbx_strand_id
1 'polypeptide(L)'
;MRPVAKGLDILQGDKHIFMGYLLPTLVSIEEHLNKKLTEVLYVKPLVNALLKGIRKRFHYLYKYNDLRIAACLIPDFKLRWIQDENEKKEVTELLKSVQEFNIKNAEVHSSTPKEQKILRETDDFFIFNNTLDQN
;
A
#
# COMPACT_ATOMS: atom_id res chain seq x y z
N MET A 1 -13.10 -5.55 14.56
CA MET A 1 -12.14 -4.49 14.97
C MET A 1 -10.68 -4.85 14.72
N ARG A 2 -10.24 -6.11 14.89
CA ARG A 2 -8.83 -6.54 14.68
C ARG A 2 -8.12 -5.93 13.45
N PRO A 3 -8.71 -5.88 12.23
CA PRO A 3 -8.02 -5.32 11.06
C PRO A 3 -7.66 -3.84 11.21
N VAL A 4 -8.56 -3.05 11.81
CA VAL A 4 -8.36 -1.62 12.04
C VAL A 4 -7.28 -1.40 13.10
N ALA A 5 -7.30 -2.18 14.18
CA ALA A 5 -6.27 -2.10 15.22
C ALA A 5 -4.89 -2.46 14.66
N LYS A 6 -4.76 -3.58 13.92
CA LYS A 6 -3.48 -3.98 13.33
C LYS A 6 -2.96 -2.95 12.31
N GLY A 7 -3.84 -2.39 11.48
CA GLY A 7 -3.45 -1.30 10.59
C GLY A 7 -2.97 -0.05 11.33
N LEU A 8 -3.57 0.26 12.49
CA LEU A 8 -3.11 1.34 13.35
C LEU A 8 -1.73 1.04 13.94
N ASP A 9 -1.52 -0.17 14.46
CA ASP A 9 -0.23 -0.61 15.00
C ASP A 9 0.89 -0.55 13.95
N ILE A 10 0.58 -0.86 12.68
CA ILE A 10 1.52 -0.72 11.57
C ILE A 10 1.85 0.75 11.33
N LEU A 11 0.85 1.63 11.22
CA LEU A 11 1.09 3.04 10.87
C LEU A 11 1.67 3.88 12.02
N GLN A 12 1.43 3.47 13.27
CA GLN A 12 1.88 4.18 14.46
C GLN A 12 3.10 3.54 15.11
N GLY A 13 3.46 2.31 14.73
CA GLY A 13 4.61 1.61 15.28
C GLY A 13 5.92 2.05 14.65
N ASP A 14 7.02 1.84 15.38
CA ASP A 14 8.34 2.37 15.01
C ASP A 14 8.95 1.75 13.75
N LYS A 15 8.53 0.54 13.39
CA LYS A 15 9.11 -0.23 12.27
C LYS A 15 8.67 0.27 10.89
N HIS A 16 7.50 0.89 10.77
CA HIS A 16 6.85 1.17 9.48
C HIS A 16 6.39 2.64 9.31
N ILE A 17 7.12 3.58 9.93
CA ILE A 17 6.77 5.03 9.99
C ILE A 17 6.79 5.73 8.61
N PHE A 18 7.20 5.06 7.54
CA PHE A 18 7.38 5.68 6.23
C PHE A 18 6.09 5.69 5.40
N MET A 19 5.93 6.77 4.62
CA MET A 19 4.72 7.06 3.85
C MET A 19 4.32 5.96 2.85
N GLY A 20 5.27 5.12 2.43
CA GLY A 20 4.96 4.00 1.54
C GLY A 20 4.10 2.91 2.18
N TYR A 21 4.01 2.82 3.51
CA TYR A 21 3.11 1.87 4.18
C TYR A 21 1.66 2.35 4.25
N LEU A 22 1.40 3.64 3.98
CA LEU A 22 0.09 4.24 4.17
C LEU A 22 -1.00 3.64 3.26
N LEU A 23 -0.83 3.73 1.94
CA LEU A 23 -1.82 3.22 0.98
C LEU A 23 -1.97 1.70 1.05
N PRO A 24 -0.88 0.90 1.09
CA PRO A 24 -0.98 -0.56 1.17
C PRO A 24 -1.65 -1.04 2.46
N THR A 25 -1.45 -0.33 3.58
CA THR A 25 -2.15 -0.63 4.85
C THR A 25 -3.65 -0.34 4.75
N LEU A 26 -4.04 0.79 4.14
CA LEU A 26 -5.45 1.12 3.95
C LEU A 26 -6.16 0.08 3.07
N VAL A 27 -5.54 -0.34 1.97
CA VAL A 27 -6.08 -1.40 1.09
C VAL A 27 -6.26 -2.69 1.87
N SER A 28 -5.25 -3.11 2.64
CA SER A 28 -5.35 -4.33 3.45
C SER A 28 -6.47 -4.26 4.49
N ILE A 29 -6.64 -3.14 5.19
CA ILE A 29 -7.76 -2.96 6.14
C ILE A 29 -9.10 -3.14 5.41
N GLU A 30 -9.27 -2.53 4.23
CA GLU A 30 -10.50 -2.68 3.44
C GLU A 30 -10.74 -4.13 3.01
N GLU A 31 -9.72 -4.84 2.53
CA GLU A 31 -9.82 -6.26 2.15
C GLU A 31 -10.23 -7.15 3.32
N HIS A 32 -9.60 -6.99 4.48
CA HIS A 32 -9.96 -7.73 5.69
C HIS A 32 -11.37 -7.41 6.20
N LEU A 33 -11.82 -6.16 6.05
CA LEU A 33 -13.20 -5.78 6.38
C LEU A 33 -14.21 -6.38 5.39
N ASN A 34 -13.91 -6.37 4.09
CA ASN A 34 -14.75 -6.98 3.06
C ASN A 34 -14.88 -8.50 3.26
N LYS A 35 -13.79 -9.21 3.59
CA LYS A 35 -13.83 -10.64 3.95
C LYS A 35 -14.75 -10.91 5.16
N LYS A 36 -14.79 -10.01 6.14
CA LYS A 36 -15.72 -10.13 7.28
C LYS A 36 -17.18 -9.95 6.90
N LEU A 37 -17.47 -9.19 5.85
CA LEU A 37 -18.84 -9.00 5.36
C LEU A 37 -19.42 -10.30 4.79
N THR A 38 -18.57 -11.16 4.22
CA THR A 38 -18.96 -12.47 3.70
C THR A 38 -19.10 -13.52 4.82
N GLU A 39 -18.37 -13.38 5.93
CA GLU A 39 -18.36 -14.37 7.02
C GLU A 39 -19.48 -14.17 8.06
N VAL A 40 -19.90 -12.93 8.35
CA VAL A 40 -20.79 -12.67 9.50
C VAL A 40 -21.94 -11.72 9.16
N LEU A 41 -23.18 -12.21 9.25
CA LEU A 41 -24.40 -11.45 8.90
C LEU A 41 -24.73 -10.33 9.91
N TYR A 42 -24.50 -10.56 11.21
CA TYR A 42 -24.96 -9.65 12.26
C TYR A 42 -24.16 -8.34 12.36
N VAL A 43 -22.85 -8.38 12.06
CA VAL A 43 -21.96 -7.19 12.14
C VAL A 43 -21.84 -6.41 10.84
N LYS A 44 -22.62 -6.76 9.80
CA LYS A 44 -22.60 -6.06 8.51
C LYS A 44 -22.77 -4.54 8.62
N PRO A 45 -23.71 -3.99 9.41
CA PRO A 45 -23.85 -2.53 9.53
C PRO A 45 -22.59 -1.86 10.07
N LEU A 46 -21.93 -2.48 11.04
CA LEU A 46 -20.68 -1.98 11.62
C LEU A 46 -19.54 -2.01 10.61
N VAL A 47 -19.36 -3.13 9.90
CA VAL A 47 -18.32 -3.27 8.86
C VAL A 47 -18.53 -2.22 7.76
N ASN A 48 -19.77 -2.02 7.30
CA ASN A 48 -20.11 -1.01 6.31
C ASN A 48 -19.84 0.41 6.81
N ALA A 49 -20.17 0.71 8.07
CA ALA A 49 -19.87 2.01 8.68
C ALA A 49 -18.36 2.27 8.74
N LEU A 50 -17.55 1.25 9.07
CA LEU A 50 -16.09 1.35 9.09
C LEU A 50 -15.51 1.58 7.69
N LEU A 51 -15.92 0.78 6.70
CA LEU A 51 -15.49 0.95 5.29
C LEU A 51 -15.84 2.35 4.78
N LYS A 52 -17.07 2.81 5.03
CA LYS A 52 -17.50 4.15 4.64
C LYS A 52 -16.69 5.25 5.34
N GLY A 53 -16.39 5.06 6.63
CA GLY A 53 -15.56 5.99 7.40
C GLY A 53 -14.12 6.08 6.88
N ILE A 54 -13.49 4.94 6.62
CA ILE A 54 -12.13 4.84 6.06
C ILE A 54 -12.07 5.51 4.70
N ARG A 55 -12.97 5.14 3.78
CA ARG A 55 -13.02 5.75 2.45
C ARG A 55 -13.28 7.25 2.51
N LYS A 56 -14.27 7.70 3.29
CA LYS A 56 -14.55 9.14 3.43
C LYS A 56 -13.34 9.91 3.96
N ARG A 57 -12.59 9.35 4.91
CA ARG A 57 -11.46 10.04 5.54
C ARG A 57 -10.20 10.00 4.69
N PHE A 58 -9.93 8.92 3.96
CA PHE A 58 -8.62 8.67 3.35
C PHE A 58 -8.65 8.59 1.82
N HIS A 59 -9.80 8.63 1.16
CA HIS A 59 -9.89 8.47 -0.31
C HIS A 59 -9.07 9.51 -1.08
N TYR A 60 -8.95 10.74 -0.57
CA TYR A 60 -8.15 11.78 -1.22
C TYR A 60 -6.65 11.44 -1.26
N LEU A 61 -6.16 10.59 -0.35
CA LEU A 61 -4.74 10.22 -0.27
C LEU A 61 -4.25 9.45 -1.50
N TYR A 62 -5.13 8.66 -2.14
CA TYR A 62 -4.82 7.90 -3.35
C TYR A 62 -4.49 8.81 -4.55
N LYS A 63 -4.84 10.10 -4.49
CA LYS A 63 -4.55 11.07 -5.55
C LYS A 63 -3.12 11.64 -5.47
N TYR A 64 -2.42 11.47 -4.33
CA TYR A 64 -1.07 12.00 -4.20
C TYR A 64 -0.05 11.05 -4.83
N ASN A 65 0.60 11.54 -5.88
CA ASN A 65 1.64 10.82 -6.60
C ASN A 65 2.80 10.39 -5.68
N ASP A 66 3.20 11.24 -4.72
CA ASP A 66 4.27 10.92 -3.77
C ASP A 66 3.94 9.68 -2.91
N LEU A 67 2.68 9.53 -2.49
CA LEU A 67 2.23 8.37 -1.73
C LEU A 67 2.18 7.11 -2.60
N ARG A 68 1.70 7.24 -3.85
CA ARG A 68 1.66 6.13 -4.81
C ARG A 68 3.07 5.63 -5.12
N ILE A 69 4.00 6.55 -5.38
CA ILE A 69 5.42 6.25 -5.63
C ILE A 69 6.04 5.60 -4.39
N ALA A 70 5.91 6.22 -3.21
CA ALA A 70 6.50 5.71 -1.97
C ALA A 70 6.05 4.28 -1.66
N ALA A 71 4.76 3.97 -1.89
CA ALA A 71 4.22 2.63 -1.72
C ALA A 71 4.85 1.61 -2.68
N CYS A 72 5.11 2.01 -3.93
CA CYS A 72 5.71 1.15 -4.94
C CYS A 72 7.22 0.92 -4.74
N LEU A 73 7.90 1.84 -4.07
CA LEU A 73 9.32 1.71 -3.76
C LEU A 73 9.60 0.71 -2.64
N ILE A 74 8.58 0.25 -1.92
CA ILE A 74 8.72 -0.81 -0.91
C ILE A 74 8.71 -2.18 -1.61
N PRO A 75 9.79 -2.97 -1.49
CA PRO A 75 9.94 -4.23 -2.22
C PRO A 75 8.84 -5.26 -1.97
N ASP A 76 8.24 -5.26 -0.77
CA ASP A 76 7.19 -6.22 -0.40
C ASP A 76 5.85 -5.92 -1.07
N PHE A 77 5.64 -4.64 -1.42
CA PHE A 77 4.38 -4.14 -1.97
C PHE A 77 4.44 -4.02 -3.48
N LYS A 78 5.43 -3.29 -4.01
CA LYS A 78 5.54 -2.96 -5.45
C LYS A 78 4.18 -2.44 -5.96
N LEU A 79 3.64 -3.06 -7.01
CA LEU A 79 2.32 -2.75 -7.56
C LEU A 79 1.20 -3.68 -7.04
N ARG A 80 1.48 -4.60 -6.10
CA ARG A 80 0.54 -5.64 -5.67
C ARG A 80 -0.68 -5.05 -4.96
N TRP A 81 -0.51 -3.94 -4.25
CA TRP A 81 -1.58 -3.28 -3.48
C TRP A 81 -2.60 -2.55 -4.37
N ILE A 82 -2.33 -2.37 -5.66
CA ILE A 82 -3.23 -1.75 -6.62
C ILE A 82 -4.03 -2.86 -7.30
N GLN A 83 -5.36 -2.78 -7.26
CA GLN A 83 -6.22 -3.80 -7.89
C GLN A 83 -6.59 -3.43 -9.34
N ASP A 84 -6.75 -2.14 -9.65
CA ASP A 84 -7.12 -1.67 -10.98
C ASP A 84 -5.91 -1.65 -11.93
N GLU A 85 -6.04 -2.28 -13.10
CA GLU A 85 -4.97 -2.35 -14.09
C GLU A 85 -4.69 -0.99 -14.75
N ASN A 86 -5.69 -0.11 -14.86
CA ASN A 86 -5.46 1.24 -15.36
C ASN A 86 -4.66 2.05 -14.33
N GLU A 87 -5.04 1.99 -13.05
CA GLU A 87 -4.27 2.59 -11.96
C GLU A 87 -2.82 2.06 -11.92
N LYS A 88 -2.60 0.75 -12.12
CA LYS A 88 -1.23 0.19 -12.21
C LYS A 88 -0.42 0.80 -13.34
N LYS A 89 -1.02 0.98 -14.53
CA LYS A 89 -0.35 1.60 -15.69
C LYS A 89 0.03 3.04 -15.38
N GLU A 90 -0.90 3.82 -14.83
CA GLU A 90 -0.63 5.21 -14.42
C GLU A 90 0.54 5.32 -13.43
N VAL A 91 0.55 4.48 -12.38
CA VAL A 91 1.64 4.49 -11.39
C VAL A 91 2.96 4.04 -12.01
N THR A 92 2.93 3.10 -12.96
CA THR A 92 4.13 2.66 -13.68
C THR A 92 4.70 3.77 -14.56
N GLU A 93 3.85 4.53 -15.24
CA GLU A 93 4.25 5.72 -16.02
C GLU A 93 4.82 6.81 -15.12
N LEU A 94 4.18 7.05 -13.98
CA LEU A 94 4.68 7.97 -12.96
C LEU A 94 6.09 7.56 -12.48
N LEU A 95 6.31 6.28 -12.17
CA LEU A 95 7.64 5.77 -11.77
C LEU A 95 8.69 5.97 -12.88
N LYS A 96 8.34 5.72 -14.15
CA LYS A 96 9.23 5.97 -15.29
C LYS A 96 9.61 7.44 -15.39
N SER A 97 8.65 8.35 -15.28
CA SER A 97 8.92 9.79 -15.34
C SER A 97 9.86 10.26 -14.23
N VAL A 98 9.72 9.73 -13.02
CA VAL A 98 10.62 10.01 -11.89
C VAL A 98 12.02 9.45 -12.15
N GLN A 99 12.10 8.24 -12.70
CA GLN A 99 13.38 7.64 -13.08
C GLN A 99 14.09 8.48 -14.15
N GLU A 100 13.39 8.89 -15.20
CA GLU A 100 13.94 9.74 -16.26
C GLU A 100 14.40 11.10 -15.75
N PHE A 101 13.62 11.71 -14.84
CA PHE A 101 14.01 12.94 -14.16
C PHE A 101 15.29 12.73 -13.33
N ASN A 102 15.35 11.65 -12.56
CA ASN A 102 16.53 11.33 -11.76
C ASN A 102 17.76 11.05 -12.63
N ILE A 103 17.63 10.35 -13.77
CA ILE A 103 18.74 10.10 -14.70
C ILE A 103 19.29 11.42 -15.26
N LYS A 104 18.42 12.35 -15.68
CA LYS A 104 18.81 13.68 -16.16
C LYS A 104 19.55 14.50 -15.09
N ASN A 105 19.22 14.29 -13.81
CA ASN A 105 19.84 14.98 -12.69
C ASN A 105 21.05 14.23 -12.08
N ALA A 106 21.20 12.92 -12.36
CA ALA A 106 22.23 12.05 -11.79
C ALA A 106 23.60 12.16 -12.49
N GLU A 107 23.73 12.97 -13.54
CA GLU A 107 25.04 13.33 -14.12
C GLU A 107 25.94 14.11 -13.14
N VAL A 108 25.48 14.44 -11.91
CA VAL A 108 26.23 15.27 -10.96
C VAL A 108 26.70 14.57 -9.68
N HIS A 109 26.08 13.51 -9.15
CA HIS A 109 26.64 12.83 -7.95
C HIS A 109 26.30 11.35 -7.84
N SER A 110 27.33 10.49 -7.90
CA SER A 110 27.26 9.08 -7.55
C SER A 110 27.46 8.89 -6.05
N SER A 111 26.49 8.26 -5.38
CA SER A 111 26.68 7.73 -4.03
C SER A 111 25.88 6.44 -3.91
N THR A 112 26.61 5.36 -3.65
CA THR A 112 26.12 3.99 -3.54
C THR A 112 25.24 3.84 -2.30
N PRO A 113 23.98 3.37 -2.41
CA PRO A 113 23.19 3.03 -1.24
C PRO A 113 23.75 1.75 -0.60
N LYS A 114 24.12 1.81 0.69
CA LYS A 114 24.45 0.62 1.48
C LYS A 114 23.15 -0.12 1.81
N GLU A 115 23.04 -1.37 1.39
CA GLU A 115 21.94 -2.25 1.76
C GLU A 115 21.89 -2.45 3.27
N GLN A 116 20.86 -1.91 3.92
CA GLN A 116 20.48 -2.30 5.26
C GLN A 116 19.63 -3.57 5.18
N LYS A 117 20.14 -4.66 5.75
CA LYS A 117 19.47 -5.94 5.84
C LYS A 117 18.32 -5.82 6.86
N ILE A 118 17.14 -5.42 6.40
CA ILE A 118 15.93 -5.44 7.22
C ILE A 118 15.54 -6.91 7.42
N LEU A 119 15.47 -7.35 8.69
CA LEU A 119 14.91 -8.63 9.09
C LEU A 119 13.46 -8.70 8.61
N ARG A 120 13.19 -9.57 7.63
CA ARG A 120 11.86 -9.77 7.04
C ARG A 120 11.04 -10.69 7.93
N GLU A 121 10.29 -10.12 8.86
CA GLU A 121 9.06 -10.78 9.32
C GLU A 121 8.03 -10.59 8.20
N THR A 122 7.66 -11.66 7.50
CA THR A 122 6.56 -11.62 6.54
C THR A 122 5.28 -11.36 7.33
N ASP A 123 4.83 -10.11 7.34
CA ASP A 123 3.64 -9.72 8.09
C ASP A 123 2.40 -10.18 7.31
N ASP A 124 1.78 -11.29 7.73
CA ASP A 124 0.59 -11.92 7.12
C ASP A 124 -0.64 -10.99 6.98
N PHE A 125 -0.51 -9.75 7.43
CA PHE A 125 -1.51 -8.72 7.26
C PHE A 125 -1.65 -8.26 5.81
N PHE A 126 -0.56 -8.18 5.05
CA PHE A 126 -0.56 -7.65 3.68
C PHE A 126 -0.94 -8.74 2.67
N ILE A 127 -2.23 -9.04 2.57
CA ILE A 127 -2.77 -10.06 1.67
C ILE A 127 -3.26 -9.39 0.39
N PHE A 128 -2.35 -8.89 -0.43
CA PHE A 128 -2.72 -8.37 -1.74
C PHE A 128 -3.05 -9.52 -2.67
N ASN A 129 -4.30 -9.60 -3.12
CA ASN A 129 -4.74 -10.65 -4.04
C ASN A 129 -4.02 -10.49 -5.39
N ASN A 130 -3.11 -11.40 -5.73
CA ASN A 130 -2.62 -11.56 -7.09
C ASN A 130 -3.32 -12.78 -7.72
N THR A 131 -4.19 -12.55 -8.70
CA THR A 131 -4.46 -13.52 -9.76
C THR A 131 -3.44 -13.30 -10.88
N LEU A 132 -2.17 -13.65 -10.64
CA LEU A 132 -1.18 -13.78 -11.70
C LEU A 132 -0.17 -14.85 -11.28
N ASP A 133 -0.62 -16.10 -11.39
CA ASP A 133 0.19 -17.30 -11.61
C ASP A 133 -0.64 -18.27 -12.46
N GLN A 134 -1.05 -17.84 -13.67
CA GLN A 134 -1.37 -18.77 -14.77
C GLN A 134 -0.98 -18.12 -16.11
N ASN A 135 0.15 -18.62 -16.63
CA ASN A 135 0.72 -18.53 -17.98
C ASN A 135 1.48 -17.25 -18.38
#